data_AF-A0AAW7JHA9-F1
#
_entry.id   AF-A0AAW7JHA9-F1
#
_cell.length_a   1.000
_cell.length_b   1.000
_cell.length_c   1.000
_cell.angle_alpha   90.00
_cell.angle_beta   90.00
_cell.angle_gamma   90.00
#
_symmetry.space_group_name_H-M   'P 1'
#
loop_
_entity.id
_entity.type
_entity.pdbx_description
1 polymer ?
#
loop_
_entity_poly.entity_id
_entity_poly.type
_entity_poly.pdbx_seq_one_letter_code
_entity_poly.pdbx_strand_id
1 'polypeptide(L)' 'MYTDEDNSTDLIGAFCELLFPRKGHSNGIIVDDYGTEWLVQLTNGKEVPVYKDEVFII' A
#
# COMPACT_ATOMS: atom_id res chain seq x y z
N MET A 1 -16.23 11.90 -21.36
CA MET A 1 -16.78 10.85 -20.48
C MET A 1 -15.71 9.76 -20.49
N TYR A 2 -14.89 9.56 -19.47
CA TYR A 2 -15.10 9.66 -18.03
C TYR A 2 -14.01 10.50 -17.33
N THR A 3 -14.40 10.99 -16.17
CA THR A 3 -13.70 11.83 -15.20
C THR A 3 -12.31 11.30 -14.87
N ASP A 4 -11.33 12.20 -14.76
CA ASP A 4 -10.12 12.04 -13.95
C ASP A 4 -10.52 11.75 -12.50
N GLU A 5 -10.90 10.52 -12.21
CA GLU A 5 -11.34 10.07 -10.90
C GLU A 5 -10.13 9.46 -10.19
N ASP A 6 -9.47 10.30 -9.39
CA ASP A 6 -8.78 9.92 -8.16
C ASP A 6 -7.85 8.68 -8.24
N ASN A 7 -6.63 8.91 -8.74
CA ASN A 7 -5.54 7.94 -8.83
C ASN A 7 -5.19 7.22 -7.49
N SER A 8 -5.75 7.67 -6.37
CA SER A 8 -5.57 7.05 -5.05
C SER A 8 -6.37 5.75 -4.91
N THR A 9 -7.53 5.63 -5.57
CA THR A 9 -8.40 4.46 -5.45
C THR A 9 -7.92 3.26 -6.29
N ASP A 10 -7.18 3.53 -7.38
CA ASP A 10 -6.60 2.49 -8.25
C ASP A 10 -5.50 1.66 -7.57
N LEU A 11 -4.97 2.13 -6.44
CA LEU A 11 -3.87 1.48 -5.73
C LEU A 11 -4.35 0.44 -4.72
N ILE A 12 -5.64 0.44 -4.36
CA ILE A 12 -6.20 -0.61 -3.49
C ILE A 12 -6.23 -1.93 -4.26
N GLY A 13 -5.56 -2.95 -3.71
CA GLY A 13 -5.32 -4.25 -4.33
C GLY A 13 -3.98 -4.34 -5.07
N ALA A 14 -3.21 -3.25 -5.16
CA ALA A 14 -1.90 -3.27 -5.77
C ALA A 14 -0.86 -3.97 -4.89
N PHE A 15 0.06 -4.68 -5.54
CA PHE A 15 1.22 -5.26 -4.87
C PHE A 15 2.24 -4.17 -4.60
N CYS A 16 2.81 -4.19 -3.39
CA CYS A 16 3.77 -3.18 -2.99
C CYS A 16 4.95 -3.77 -2.22
N GLU A 17 6.05 -3.02 -2.20
CA GLU A 17 7.23 -3.30 -1.41
C GLU A 17 7.57 -2.11 -0.51
N LEU A 18 7.80 -2.40 0.76
CA LEU A 18 8.17 -1.47 1.80
C LEU A 18 9.66 -1.14 1.68
N LEU A 19 9.97 0.15 1.70
CA LEU A 19 11.34 0.66 1.78
C LEU A 19 12.06 0.15 3.04
N PHE A 20 11.33 0.05 4.15
CA PHE A 20 11.83 -0.46 5.43
C PHE A 20 11.12 -1.76 5.82
N PRO A 21 11.78 -2.92 5.72
CA PRO A 21 11.18 -4.21 6.03
C PRO A 21 10.71 -4.27 7.49
N ARG A 22 9.43 -4.60 7.72
CA ARG A 22 8.90 -4.80 9.07
C ARG A 22 9.00 -6.27 9.45
N LYS A 23 9.84 -6.57 10.44
CA LYS A 23 10.07 -7.94 10.95
C LYS A 23 10.45 -8.95 9.85
N GLY A 24 11.24 -8.50 8.86
CA GLY A 24 11.67 -9.34 7.74
C GLY A 24 10.68 -9.49 6.59
N HIS A 25 9.54 -8.78 6.64
CA HIS A 25 8.60 -8.70 5.53
C HIS A 25 8.67 -7.31 4.90
N SER A 26 9.07 -7.24 3.63
CA SER A 26 9.00 -6.01 2.82
C SER A 26 7.83 -6.01 1.87
N ASN A 27 7.28 -7.16 1.45
CA ASN A 27 6.21 -7.18 0.46
C ASN A 27 4.81 -7.29 1.09
N GLY A 28 3.83 -6.68 0.41
CA GLY A 28 2.42 -6.74 0.80
C GLY A 28 1.49 -6.25 -0.29
N ILE A 29 0.21 -6.14 0.05
CA ILE A 29 -0.86 -5.64 -0.81
C ILE A 29 -1.50 -4.45 -0.11
N ILE A 30 -1.72 -3.35 -0.83
CA ILE A 30 -2.46 -2.20 -0.30
C ILE A 30 -3.93 -2.60 -0.20
N VAL A 31 -4.51 -2.50 0.99
CA VAL A 31 -5.91 -2.87 1.24
C VAL A 31 -6.78 -1.67 1.58
N ASP A 32 -6.18 -0.55 2.00
CA ASP A 32 -6.91 0.69 2.27
C ASP A 32 -6.01 1.94 2.18
N ASP A 33 -6.63 3.11 2.03
CA ASP A 33 -5.96 4.41 1.98
C ASP A 33 -6.44 5.35 3.10
N TYR A 34 -5.53 5.66 4.02
CA TYR A 34 -5.76 6.55 5.16
C TYR A 34 -5.32 8.00 4.88
N GLY A 35 -5.19 8.37 3.61
CA GLY A 35 -4.82 9.70 3.15
C GLY A 35 -3.30 9.90 3.09
N THR A 36 -2.59 9.81 4.21
CA THR A 36 -1.11 9.96 4.26
C THR A 36 -0.38 8.62 4.38
N GLU A 37 -1.09 7.60 4.83
CA GLU A 37 -0.61 6.24 4.98
C GLU A 37 -1.49 5.29 4.18
N TRP A 38 -0.93 4.20 3.70
CA TRP A 38 -1.66 3.05 3.18
C TRP A 38 -1.69 1.94 4.22
N LEU A 39 -2.83 1.25 4.30
CA LEU A 39 -2.91 0.00 5.02
C LEU A 39 -2.39 -1.10 4.10
N VAL A 40 -1.27 -1.72 4.48
CA VAL A 40 -0.65 -2.81 3.72
C VAL A 40 -0.83 -4.12 4.46
N GLN A 41 -1.45 -5.10 3.79
CA GLN A 41 -1.47 -6.48 4.24
C GLN A 41 -0.18 -7.18 3.82
N LEU A 42 0.68 -7.49 4.78
CA LEU A 42 1.92 -8.23 4.56
C LEU A 42 1.62 -9.68 4.17
N THR A 43 2.62 -10.36 3.59
CA THR A 43 2.53 -11.79 3.22
C THR A 43 2.23 -12.74 4.39
N ASN A 44 2.41 -12.30 5.64
CA ASN A 44 2.01 -13.04 6.84
C ASN A 44 0.55 -12.80 7.27
N GLY A 45 -0.23 -12.04 6.49
CA GLY A 45 -1.62 -11.69 6.77
C GLY A 45 -1.79 -10.51 7.74
N LYS A 46 -0.70 -9.96 8.28
CA LYS A 46 -0.77 -8.81 9.18
C LYS A 46 -0.93 -7.51 8.40
N GLU A 47 -1.92 -6.72 8.78
CA GLU A 47 -2.11 -5.37 8.28
C GLU A 47 -1.27 -4.36 9.08
N VAL A 48 -0.58 -3.48 8.38
CA VAL A 48 0.24 -2.43 8.97
C VAL A 48 0.03 -1.13 8.20
N PRO A 49 -0.16 0.01 8.90
CA PRO A 49 -0.11 1.31 8.26
C PRO A 49 1.33 1.66 7.91
N VAL A 50 1.53 2.16 6.70
CA VAL A 50 2.82 2.56 6.14
C VAL A 50 2.65 3.85 5.37
N TYR A 51 3.59 4.78 5.54
CA TYR A 51 3.57 6.03 4.80
C TYR A 51 3.77 5.81 3.30
N LYS A 52 3.07 6.61 2.49
CA LYS A 52 3.10 6.47 1.02
C LYS A 52 4.49 6.70 0.41
N ASP A 53 5.35 7.48 1.06
CA ASP A 53 6.74 7.71 0.67
C ASP A 53 7.70 6.57 1.06
N GLU A 54 7.25 5.63 1.88
CA GLU A 54 7.99 4.43 2.28
C GLU A 54 7.53 3.16 1.55
N VAL A 55 6.70 3.31 0.51
CA VAL A 55 6.11 2.20 -0.25
C VAL A 55 6.41 2.36 -1.75
N PHE A 56 6.84 1.28 -2.38
CA PHE A 56 6.97 1.17 -3.83
C PHE A 56 5.86 0.29 -4.38
N ILE A 57 5.13 0.80 -5.36
CA ILE A 57 4.13 0.04 -6.11
C ILE A 57 4.86 -0.71 -7.24
N ILE A 58 4.54 -2.00 -7.43
CA ILE A 58 5.15 -2.88 -8.43
C ILE A 58 4.16 -3.17 -9.56
#